data_AF-A0A9D7NHT3-F1
#
_entry.id   AF-A0A9D7NHT3-F1
#
_cell.length_a   1.000
_cell.length_b   1.000
_cell.length_c   1.000
_cell.angle_alpha   90.00
_cell.angle_beta   90.00
_cell.angle_gamma   90.00
#
_symmetry.space_group_name_H-M   'P 1'
#
loop_
_entity.id
_entity.type
_entity.pdbx_description
1 polymer ?
#
loop_
_entity_poly.entity_id
_entity_poly.type
_entity_poly.pdbx_seq_one_letter_code
_entity_poly.pdbx_strand_id
1 'polypeptide(L)'
;MKGLLEKLFAHFSKSAMCLLLMLGFANQTFTQTPADQKANQAVRKLYRSLHHAMNDSLVLFGHQDDLAYGIGWKYQEGESDVRRTVGSYPAVFGWDLGHLELDEATNLDSVPFDRMRDFIKTAHKMGSINTISWHLRNPENAGTSWDTSQARTPGVARRA
;
A
#
# COMPACT_ATOMS: atom_id res chain seq x y z
N MET A 1 4.36 -55.91 1.15
CA MET A 1 4.01 -54.48 0.95
C MET A 1 3.98 -54.05 -0.52
N LYS A 2 4.92 -54.47 -1.39
CA LYS A 2 4.89 -54.11 -2.83
C LYS A 2 3.61 -54.55 -3.57
N GLY A 3 3.14 -55.78 -3.35
CA GLY A 3 1.95 -56.31 -4.05
C GLY A 3 0.58 -55.77 -3.60
N LEU A 4 0.49 -55.08 -2.46
CA LEU A 4 -0.77 -54.45 -2.02
C LEU A 4 -0.96 -53.09 -2.71
N LEU A 5 0.12 -52.34 -2.85
CA LEU A 5 0.15 -51.07 -3.60
C LEU A 5 -0.14 -51.31 -5.09
N GLU A 6 0.47 -52.32 -5.72
CA GLU A 6 0.22 -52.63 -7.12
C GLU A 6 -1.25 -53.02 -7.40
N LYS A 7 -1.91 -53.73 -6.48
CA LYS A 7 -3.34 -54.05 -6.61
C LYS A 7 -4.26 -52.84 -6.40
N LEU A 8 -3.86 -51.91 -5.52
CA LEU A 8 -4.55 -50.63 -5.33
C LEU A 8 -4.47 -49.74 -6.58
N PHE A 9 -3.35 -49.77 -7.31
CA PHE A 9 -3.21 -49.03 -8.58
C PHE A 9 -3.86 -49.73 -9.78
N ALA A 10 -4.02 -51.05 -9.75
CA ALA A 10 -4.62 -51.82 -10.85
C ALA A 10 -6.15 -51.65 -10.98
N HIS A 11 -6.84 -51.10 -9.98
CA HIS A 11 -8.30 -50.89 -10.02
C HIS A 11 -8.71 -49.47 -10.40
N PHE A 12 -7.76 -48.54 -10.50
CA PHE A 12 -8.03 -47.21 -11.03
C PHE A 12 -7.73 -47.20 -12.53
N SER A 13 -8.77 -47.01 -13.34
CA SER A 13 -8.60 -46.69 -14.77
C SER A 13 -7.60 -45.54 -14.91
N LYS A 14 -6.76 -45.55 -15.95
CA LYS A 14 -5.87 -44.42 -16.28
C LYS A 14 -6.63 -43.09 -16.28
N SER A 15 -7.91 -43.10 -16.65
CA SER A 15 -8.82 -41.96 -16.58
C SER A 15 -9.15 -41.49 -15.16
N ALA A 16 -9.29 -42.42 -14.20
CA ALA A 16 -9.55 -42.10 -12.80
C ALA A 16 -8.30 -41.56 -12.08
N MET A 17 -7.11 -42.01 -12.49
CA MET A 17 -5.83 -41.44 -12.01
C MET A 17 -5.58 -40.04 -12.59
N CYS A 18 -5.94 -39.79 -13.86
CA CYS A 18 -5.95 -38.44 -14.43
C CYS A 18 -6.94 -37.50 -13.74
N LEU A 19 -8.12 -37.99 -13.34
CA LEU A 19 -9.11 -37.17 -12.65
C LEU A 19 -8.64 -36.75 -11.23
N LEU A 20 -7.96 -37.64 -10.50
CA LEU A 20 -7.34 -37.29 -9.21
C LEU A 20 -6.20 -36.27 -9.35
N LEU A 21 -5.39 -36.37 -10.41
CA LEU A 21 -4.35 -35.39 -10.72
C LEU A 21 -4.95 -34.02 -11.08
N MET A 22 -6.01 -33.99 -11.89
CA MET A 22 -6.72 -32.74 -12.25
C MET A 22 -7.41 -32.07 -11.05
N LEU A 23 -7.90 -32.84 -10.08
CA LEU A 23 -8.44 -32.31 -8.82
C LEU A 23 -7.36 -31.73 -7.89
N GLY A 24 -6.13 -32.24 -7.94
CA GLY A 24 -5.00 -31.74 -7.14
C GLY A 24 -4.45 -30.39 -7.59
N PHE A 25 -4.65 -30.01 -8.86
CA PHE A 25 -4.23 -28.70 -9.40
C PHE A 25 -5.33 -27.62 -9.33
N ALA A 26 -6.56 -27.97 -8.94
CA ALA A 26 -7.71 -27.08 -9.08
C ALA A 26 -7.83 -25.96 -8.02
N ASN A 27 -6.93 -25.88 -7.03
CA ASN A 27 -6.98 -24.83 -6.00
C ASN A 27 -5.60 -24.33 -5.57
N GLN A 28 -4.70 -24.10 -6.52
CA GLN A 28 -3.57 -23.19 -6.24
C GLN A 28 -4.09 -21.75 -6.36
N THR A 29 -4.89 -21.32 -5.38
CA THR A 29 -5.16 -19.88 -5.22
C THR A 29 -3.82 -19.24 -4.87
N PHE A 30 -3.24 -18.51 -5.81
CA PHE A 30 -2.02 -17.75 -5.57
C PHE A 30 -2.31 -16.76 -4.46
N THR A 31 -1.91 -17.11 -3.23
CA THR A 31 -2.14 -16.25 -2.09
C THR A 31 -1.20 -15.08 -2.23
N GLN A 32 -1.76 -13.92 -2.58
CA GLN A 32 -1.00 -12.70 -2.63
C GLN A 32 -0.43 -12.45 -1.21
N THR A 33 0.89 -12.33 -1.11
CA THR A 33 1.60 -12.06 0.14
C THR A 33 2.20 -10.64 0.12
N PRO A 34 2.32 -9.97 1.28
CA PRO A 34 3.07 -8.73 1.37
C PRO A 34 4.54 -8.93 0.99
N ALA A 35 5.20 -7.87 0.49
CA ALA A 35 6.63 -7.88 0.19
C ALA A 35 7.49 -8.23 1.42
N ASP A 36 7.11 -7.73 2.61
CA ASP A 36 7.70 -8.16 3.87
C ASP A 36 7.03 -9.45 4.38
N GLN A 37 7.78 -10.55 4.34
CA GLN A 37 7.33 -11.86 4.83
C GLN A 37 7.09 -11.88 6.35
N LYS A 38 7.72 -10.97 7.11
CA LYS A 38 7.58 -10.84 8.55
C LYS A 38 6.50 -9.83 8.97
N ALA A 39 5.82 -9.18 8.01
CA ALA A 39 4.78 -8.18 8.27
C ALA A 39 3.76 -8.69 9.29
N ASN A 40 3.36 -7.90 10.27
CA ASN A 40 2.49 -8.39 11.34
C ASN A 40 1.07 -8.82 10.87
N GLN A 41 0.27 -9.38 11.77
CA GLN A 41 -1.08 -9.86 11.44
C GLN A 41 -2.00 -8.76 10.89
N ALA A 42 -1.91 -7.53 11.40
CA ALA A 42 -2.73 -6.41 10.95
C ALA A 42 -2.41 -6.04 9.49
N VAL A 43 -1.13 -5.92 9.14
CA VAL A 43 -0.69 -5.67 7.75
C VAL A 43 -1.12 -6.80 6.82
N ARG A 44 -0.94 -8.06 7.23
CA ARG A 44 -1.41 -9.22 6.46
C ARG A 44 -2.93 -9.22 6.25
N LYS A 45 -3.71 -8.78 7.24
CA LYS A 45 -5.17 -8.64 7.13
C LYS A 45 -5.56 -7.52 6.17
N LEU A 46 -4.92 -6.35 6.28
CA LEU A 46 -5.12 -5.23 5.37
C LEU A 46 -4.85 -5.65 3.92
N TYR A 47 -3.70 -6.28 3.67
CA TYR A 47 -3.32 -6.75 2.34
C TYR A 47 -4.35 -7.70 1.73
N ARG A 48 -4.82 -8.70 2.49
CA ARG A 48 -5.90 -9.59 2.03
C ARG A 48 -7.21 -8.85 1.76
N SER A 49 -7.55 -7.86 2.58
CA SER A 49 -8.78 -7.07 2.43
C SER A 49 -8.75 -6.23 1.15
N LEU A 50 -7.59 -5.67 0.79
CA LEU A 50 -7.38 -4.96 -0.48
C LEU A 50 -7.57 -5.90 -1.68
N HIS A 51 -7.00 -7.10 -1.63
CA HIS A 51 -7.19 -8.11 -2.69
C HIS A 51 -8.65 -8.57 -2.79
N HIS A 52 -9.36 -8.70 -1.68
CA HIS A 52 -10.80 -8.99 -1.70
C HIS A 52 -11.58 -7.86 -2.37
N ALA A 53 -11.34 -6.61 -1.97
CA ALA A 53 -12.00 -5.45 -2.58
C ALA A 53 -11.76 -5.40 -4.10
N MET A 54 -10.53 -5.70 -4.55
CA MET A 54 -10.19 -5.80 -5.97
C MET A 54 -10.96 -6.94 -6.67
N ASN A 55 -11.01 -8.14 -6.07
CA ASN A 55 -11.74 -9.28 -6.64
C ASN A 55 -13.25 -9.01 -6.72
N ASP A 56 -13.78 -8.24 -5.77
CA ASP A 56 -15.17 -7.80 -5.74
C ASP A 56 -15.43 -6.56 -6.62
N SER A 57 -14.44 -6.13 -7.41
CA SER A 57 -14.50 -4.95 -8.30
C SER A 57 -14.86 -3.64 -7.58
N LEU A 58 -14.46 -3.51 -6.31
CA LEU A 58 -14.64 -2.29 -5.52
C LEU A 58 -13.48 -1.32 -5.73
N VAL A 59 -13.80 -0.02 -5.77
CA VAL A 59 -12.81 1.07 -5.80
C VAL A 59 -12.84 1.79 -4.46
N LEU A 60 -11.67 1.85 -3.79
CA LEU A 60 -11.53 2.62 -2.56
C LEU A 60 -11.14 4.06 -2.92
N PHE A 61 -12.03 5.00 -2.62
CA PHE A 61 -11.75 6.42 -2.81
C PHE A 61 -10.73 6.93 -1.78
N GLY A 62 -9.74 7.68 -2.25
CA GLY A 62 -8.69 8.26 -1.42
C GLY A 62 -8.55 9.76 -1.60
N HIS A 63 -8.12 10.46 -0.54
CA HIS A 63 -7.83 11.89 -0.56
C HIS A 63 -6.56 12.22 0.23
N GLN A 64 -5.75 13.12 -0.31
CA GLN A 64 -4.49 13.56 0.30
C GLN A 64 -4.78 14.65 1.33
N ASP A 65 -4.16 14.57 2.51
CA ASP A 65 -4.20 15.59 3.57
C ASP A 65 -5.61 15.98 4.06
N ASP A 66 -6.58 15.08 3.88
CA ASP A 66 -8.02 15.35 4.07
C ASP A 66 -8.42 15.76 5.49
N LEU A 67 -7.68 15.37 6.54
CA LEU A 67 -7.90 15.85 7.92
C LEU A 67 -7.02 17.05 8.28
N ALA A 68 -6.02 17.37 7.46
CA ALA A 68 -5.09 18.44 7.76
C ALA A 68 -5.67 19.80 7.37
N TYR A 69 -6.29 19.92 6.20
CA TYR A 69 -6.91 21.16 5.73
C TYR A 69 -7.87 20.94 4.57
N GLY A 70 -8.62 21.98 4.26
CA GLY A 70 -9.47 22.08 3.08
C GLY A 70 -9.82 23.53 2.78
N ILE A 71 -10.83 23.76 1.96
CA ILE A 71 -11.25 25.11 1.59
C ILE A 71 -11.88 25.81 2.80
N GLY A 72 -11.16 26.82 3.31
CA GLY A 72 -11.63 27.70 4.39
C GLY A 72 -11.31 27.22 5.80
N TRP A 73 -10.57 26.12 5.97
CA TRP A 73 -10.20 25.60 7.30
C TRP A 73 -8.84 24.89 7.27
N LYS A 74 -8.16 24.87 8.42
CA LYS A 74 -6.85 24.21 8.60
C LYS A 74 -6.72 23.70 10.04
N TYR A 75 -6.30 22.44 10.19
CA TYR A 75 -6.07 21.72 11.45
C TYR A 75 -7.23 21.75 12.45
N GLN A 76 -8.46 21.76 11.93
CA GLN A 76 -9.67 21.68 12.75
C GLN A 76 -10.05 20.22 12.93
N GLU A 77 -10.34 19.83 14.17
CA GLU A 77 -10.63 18.44 14.50
C GLU A 77 -11.91 17.95 13.81
N GLY A 78 -11.81 16.80 13.12
CA GLY A 78 -12.95 16.17 12.44
C GLY A 78 -13.38 16.81 11.12
N GLU A 79 -12.74 17.90 10.70
CA GLU A 79 -12.98 18.51 9.39
C GLU A 79 -12.41 17.65 8.25
N SER A 80 -13.10 17.71 7.10
CA SER A 80 -12.77 17.00 5.86
C SER A 80 -13.68 17.53 4.77
N ASP A 81 -13.11 18.02 3.66
CA ASP A 81 -13.93 18.52 2.53
C ASP A 81 -14.70 17.37 1.85
N VAL A 82 -14.13 16.16 1.84
CA VAL A 82 -14.82 14.95 1.39
C VAL A 82 -16.06 14.70 2.27
N ARG A 83 -15.89 14.68 3.60
CA ARG A 83 -17.02 14.49 4.53
C ARG A 83 -18.07 15.58 4.41
N ARG A 84 -17.66 16.84 4.31
CA ARG A 84 -18.60 17.97 4.14
C ARG A 84 -19.42 17.85 2.87
N THR A 85 -18.86 17.27 1.82
CA THR A 85 -19.51 17.17 0.50
C THR A 85 -20.41 15.94 0.39
N VAL A 86 -19.94 14.77 0.83
CA VAL A 86 -20.65 13.49 0.61
C VAL A 86 -21.09 12.77 1.88
N GLY A 87 -20.89 13.39 3.05
CA GLY A 87 -21.33 12.87 4.35
C GLY A 87 -20.48 11.73 4.93
N SER A 88 -19.38 11.35 4.27
CA SER A 88 -18.46 10.28 4.69
C SER A 88 -17.01 10.67 4.44
N TYR A 89 -16.10 10.19 5.28
CA TYR A 89 -14.65 10.33 5.08
C TYR A 89 -14.15 9.44 3.94
N PRO A 90 -12.96 9.73 3.34
CA PRO A 90 -12.35 8.84 2.38
C PRO A 90 -11.97 7.49 3.01
N ALA A 91 -12.00 6.44 2.19
CA ALA A 91 -11.55 5.11 2.60
C ALA A 91 -10.02 5.06 2.77
N VAL A 92 -9.30 5.87 2.00
CA VAL A 92 -7.84 5.99 2.03
C VAL A 92 -7.42 7.44 2.29
N PHE A 93 -6.65 7.66 3.35
CA PHE A 93 -6.00 8.94 3.65
C PHE A 93 -4.55 8.90 3.16
N GLY A 94 -4.17 9.87 2.34
CA GLY A 94 -2.80 10.07 1.89
C GLY A 94 -2.09 11.18 2.66
N TRP A 95 -0.78 11.03 2.86
CA TRP A 95 0.09 11.97 3.58
C TRP A 95 1.45 12.06 2.88
N ASP A 96 2.17 13.18 3.00
CA ASP A 96 3.49 13.35 2.38
C ASP A 96 4.61 13.68 3.38
N LEU A 97 5.75 12.99 3.24
CA LEU A 97 6.92 13.16 4.13
C LEU A 97 7.96 14.17 3.63
N GLY A 98 7.76 14.87 2.52
CA GLY A 98 8.77 15.81 1.99
C GLY A 98 9.23 16.81 3.05
N HIS A 99 10.55 17.04 3.11
CA HIS A 99 11.27 17.81 4.14
C HIS A 99 11.49 17.09 5.48
N LEU A 100 10.90 15.91 5.73
CA LEU A 100 11.24 15.11 6.91
C LEU A 100 12.73 14.73 6.92
N GLU A 101 13.31 14.48 5.74
CA GLU A 101 14.74 14.18 5.57
C GLU A 101 15.67 15.33 5.98
N LEU A 102 15.14 16.55 6.08
CA LEU A 102 15.86 17.74 6.48
C LEU A 102 15.70 18.06 7.98
N ASP A 103 15.01 17.21 8.74
CA ASP A 103 14.66 17.45 10.15
C ASP A 103 13.79 18.71 10.33
N GLU A 104 12.98 19.06 9.32
CA GLU A 104 12.01 20.15 9.44
C GLU A 104 10.80 19.74 10.29
N ALA A 105 10.17 20.70 10.98
CA ALA A 105 8.99 20.44 11.80
C ALA A 105 7.70 20.22 10.98
N THR A 106 7.69 20.66 9.72
CA THR A 106 6.56 20.58 8.80
C THR A 106 6.99 19.99 7.47
N ASN A 107 6.07 19.33 6.75
CA ASN A 107 6.35 18.90 5.39
C ASN A 107 6.39 20.06 4.38
N LEU A 108 6.66 19.75 3.11
CA LEU A 108 6.70 20.73 2.02
C LEU A 108 5.42 21.58 1.85
N ASP A 109 4.26 21.07 2.27
CA ASP A 109 2.96 21.74 2.22
C ASP A 109 2.58 22.40 3.56
N SER A 110 3.57 22.57 4.45
CA SER A 110 3.43 23.15 5.78
C SER A 110 2.56 22.34 6.76
N VAL A 111 2.35 21.03 6.55
CA VAL A 111 1.67 20.14 7.52
C VAL A 111 2.66 19.72 8.61
N PRO A 112 2.44 20.06 9.90
CA PRO A 112 3.35 19.66 10.98
C PRO A 112 3.38 18.14 11.16
N PHE A 113 4.58 17.56 11.27
CA PHE A 113 4.73 16.10 11.39
C PHE A 113 4.10 15.54 12.67
N ASP A 114 4.12 16.29 13.77
CA ASP A 114 3.43 15.90 15.00
C ASP A 114 1.90 15.80 14.78
N ARG A 115 1.32 16.73 14.02
CA ARG A 115 -0.11 16.68 13.67
C ARG A 115 -0.39 15.57 12.68
N MET A 116 0.45 15.39 11.66
CA MET A 116 0.34 14.29 10.70
C MET A 116 0.33 12.93 11.39
N ARG A 117 1.19 12.71 12.40
CA ARG A 117 1.17 11.51 13.23
C ARG A 117 -0.18 11.31 13.92
N ASP A 118 -0.78 12.38 14.43
CA ASP A 118 -2.08 12.30 15.09
C ASP A 118 -3.24 12.10 14.11
N PHE A 119 -3.16 12.68 12.90
CA PHE A 119 -4.10 12.41 11.81
C PHE A 119 -4.03 10.95 11.33
N ILE A 120 -2.82 10.39 11.15
CA ILE A 120 -2.62 8.98 10.79
C ILE A 120 -3.27 8.05 11.83
N LYS A 121 -3.06 8.33 13.13
CA LYS A 121 -3.69 7.59 14.23
C LYS A 121 -5.22 7.73 14.19
N THR A 122 -5.73 8.92 13.87
CA THR A 122 -7.17 9.19 13.79
C THR A 122 -7.80 8.42 12.62
N ALA A 123 -7.23 8.51 11.41
CA ALA A 123 -7.64 7.74 10.25
C ALA A 123 -7.63 6.22 10.53
N HIS A 124 -6.59 5.72 11.21
CA HIS A 124 -6.54 4.31 11.60
C HIS A 124 -7.66 3.92 12.58
N LYS A 125 -7.94 4.75 13.59
CA LYS A 125 -9.04 4.54 14.54
C LYS A 125 -10.41 4.55 13.87
N MET A 126 -10.57 5.33 12.80
CA MET A 126 -11.79 5.37 11.98
C MET A 126 -11.97 4.12 11.09
N GLY A 127 -10.95 3.25 11.02
CA GLY A 127 -10.96 2.07 10.15
C GLY A 127 -10.51 2.35 8.72
N SER A 128 -10.06 3.58 8.42
CA SER A 128 -9.52 3.95 7.11
C SER A 128 -8.08 3.47 6.93
N ILE A 129 -7.66 3.44 5.67
CA ILE A 129 -6.32 3.04 5.26
C ILE A 129 -5.45 4.29 5.18
N ASN A 130 -4.21 4.22 5.68
CA ASN A 130 -3.22 5.27 5.47
C ASN A 130 -2.28 4.86 4.33
N THR A 131 -1.98 5.80 3.45
CA THR A 131 -0.91 5.71 2.46
C THR A 131 0.03 6.90 2.62
N ILE A 132 1.31 6.72 2.29
CA ILE A 132 2.34 7.74 2.49
C ILE A 132 3.15 7.87 1.20
N SER A 133 3.22 9.09 0.68
CA SER A 133 4.15 9.50 -0.38
C SER A 133 5.32 10.26 0.21
N TRP A 134 6.34 10.53 -0.61
CA TRP A 134 7.48 11.33 -0.19
C TRP A 134 8.04 12.13 -1.35
N HIS A 135 7.89 13.45 -1.28
CA HIS A 135 8.56 14.40 -2.16
C HIS A 135 9.89 14.86 -1.54
N LEU A 136 10.94 14.03 -1.67
CA LEU A 136 12.28 14.34 -1.15
C LEU A 136 12.88 15.56 -1.85
N ARG A 137 13.66 16.36 -1.12
CA ARG A 137 14.62 17.28 -1.75
C ARG A 137 15.62 16.50 -2.61
N ASN A 138 16.02 17.11 -3.72
CA ASN A 138 17.11 16.60 -4.52
C ASN A 138 18.39 16.63 -3.66
N PRO A 139 18.97 15.46 -3.33
CA PRO A 139 20.09 15.39 -2.39
C PRO A 139 21.39 15.98 -2.96
N GLU A 140 21.48 16.16 -4.27
CA GLU A 140 22.70 16.62 -4.93
C GLU A 140 22.82 18.15 -4.90
N ASN A 141 21.73 18.86 -5.16
CA ASN A 141 21.77 20.31 -5.37
C ASN A 141 20.91 21.10 -4.40
N ALA A 142 20.33 20.45 -3.39
CA ALA A 142 19.50 21.14 -2.45
C ALA A 142 18.06 21.33 -2.93
N GLY A 143 17.73 21.11 -4.20
CA GLY A 143 16.49 21.53 -4.89
C GLY A 143 15.23 20.74 -4.52
N THR A 144 14.07 21.13 -5.06
CA THR A 144 12.80 20.40 -4.84
C THR A 144 12.81 19.03 -5.54
N SER A 145 11.81 18.18 -5.29
CA SER A 145 11.63 16.93 -6.04
C SER A 145 11.43 17.12 -7.55
N TRP A 146 11.06 18.33 -7.97
CA TRP A 146 10.93 18.69 -9.39
C TRP A 146 12.24 19.16 -10.02
N ASP A 147 13.29 19.39 -9.22
CA ASP A 147 14.60 19.69 -9.76
C ASP A 147 15.26 18.40 -10.27
N THR A 148 15.09 18.14 -11.56
CA THR A 148 15.68 17.00 -12.28
C THR A 148 17.01 17.34 -12.95
N SER A 149 17.57 18.54 -12.66
CA SER A 149 18.87 18.89 -13.19
C SER A 149 19.92 17.91 -12.64
N GLN A 150 20.70 17.31 -13.53
CA GLN A 150 21.88 16.59 -13.10
C GLN A 150 22.90 17.62 -12.64
N ALA A 151 23.36 17.56 -11.39
CA ALA A 151 24.67 18.13 -11.16
C ALA A 151 25.64 17.37 -12.06
N ARG A 152 26.33 18.12 -12.93
CA ARG A 152 27.56 17.62 -13.53
C ARG A 152 28.46 17.26 -12.36
N THR A 153 28.60 15.98 -12.05
CA THR A 153 29.81 15.49 -11.40
C THR A 153 30.93 15.88 -12.35
N PRO A 154 31.84 16.80 -12.00
CA PRO A 154 33.00 17.05 -12.82
C PRO A 154 33.85 15.76 -12.75
N GLY A 155 33.81 14.92 -13.79
CA GLY A 155 34.78 13.83 -13.95
C GLY A 155 34.27 12.41 -14.23
N VAL A 156 32.96 12.12 -14.23
CA VAL A 156 32.50 10.76 -14.60
C VAL A 156 31.98 10.78 -16.04
N ALA A 157 32.88 10.51 -16.99
CA ALA A 157 32.52 10.22 -18.36
C ALA A 157 31.54 9.04 -18.40
N ARG A 158 30.36 9.26 -19.00
CA ARG A 158 29.43 8.17 -19.32
C ARG A 158 30.15 7.21 -20.26
N ARG A 159 30.46 6.00 -19.80
CA ARG A 159 30.77 4.90 -20.72
C ARG A 159 29.44 4.45 -21.32
N ALA A 160 29.35 4.59 -22.64
CA ALA A 160 28.30 4.01 -23.47
C ALA A 160 28.42 2.48 -23.46
#